data_AF-A0A2V2BVK0-F1
#
_entry.id   AF-A0A2V2BVK0-F1
#
_cell.length_a   1.000
_cell.length_b   1.000
_cell.length_c   1.000
_cell.angle_alpha   90.00
_cell.angle_beta   90.00
_cell.angle_gamma   90.00
#
_symmetry.space_group_name_H-M   'P 1'
#
loop_
_entity.id
_entity.type
_entity.pdbx_description
1 polymer ?
#
loop_
_entity_poly.entity_id
_entity_poly.type
_entity_poly.pdbx_seq_one_letter_code
_entity_poly.pdbx_strand_id
1 'polypeptide(L)' 'MKEATILVRARVDSRKARKAEKIFARLGLKMSDAINIFISQVDLRGDLPFSVTTKPERLMSDEEQGKIWNEALGEY' A
#
# COMPACT_ATOMS: atom_id res chain seq x y z
N MET A 1 -16.55 -22.80 -10.38
CA MET A 1 -17.71 -21.89 -10.48
C MET A 1 -17.37 -20.84 -11.53
N LYS A 2 -18.31 -20.36 -12.37
CA LYS A 2 -18.00 -19.21 -13.24
C LYS A 2 -17.66 -18.04 -12.32
N GLU A 3 -16.40 -17.61 -12.31
CA GLU A 3 -15.99 -16.43 -11.57
C GLU A 3 -16.67 -15.22 -12.23
N ALA A 4 -17.68 -14.71 -11.54
CA ALA A 4 -18.40 -13.52 -11.97
C ALA A 4 -17.69 -12.31 -11.35
N THR A 5 -17.29 -11.36 -12.20
CA THR A 5 -16.82 -10.05 -11.72
C THR A 5 -17.96 -9.34 -10.99
N ILE A 6 -17.69 -8.86 -9.77
CA ILE A 6 -18.62 -8.03 -9.00
C ILE A 6 -18.20 -6.56 -9.06
N LEU A 7 -19.17 -5.65 -9.05
CA LEU A 7 -18.90 -4.21 -9.04
C LEU A 7 -18.72 -3.70 -7.60
N VAL A 8 -17.53 -3.18 -7.29
CA VAL A 8 -17.24 -2.52 -6.02
C VAL A 8 -17.56 -1.03 -6.13
N ARG A 9 -18.44 -0.51 -5.26
CA ARG A 9 -18.79 0.93 -5.20
C ARG A 9 -18.52 1.48 -3.80
N ALA A 10 -17.75 2.57 -3.73
CA ALA A 10 -17.46 3.28 -2.49
C ALA A 10 -17.52 4.80 -2.72
N ARG A 11 -17.98 5.55 -1.71
CA ARG A 11 -17.90 7.01 -1.70
C ARG A 11 -16.52 7.42 -1.19
N VAL A 12 -15.87 8.34 -1.90
CA VAL A 12 -14.54 8.86 -1.55
C VAL A 12 -14.50 10.37 -1.78
N ASP A 13 -13.71 11.07 -0.97
CA ASP A 13 -13.44 12.50 -1.20
C ASP A 13 -12.78 12.70 -2.57
N SER A 14 -13.35 13.59 -3.38
CA SER A 14 -12.93 13.79 -4.77
C SER A 14 -11.49 14.30 -4.89
N ARG A 15 -11.01 15.08 -3.92
CA ARG A 15 -9.63 15.57 -3.90
C ARG A 15 -8.66 14.43 -3.60
N LYS A 16 -9.00 13.56 -2.64
CA LYS A 16 -8.20 12.36 -2.34
C LYS A 16 -8.13 11.42 -3.54
N ALA A 17 -9.27 11.14 -4.18
CA ALA A 17 -9.33 10.28 -5.35
C ALA A 17 -8.46 10.79 -6.51
N ARG A 18 -8.54 12.09 -6.85
CA ARG A 18 -7.71 12.69 -7.90
C ARG A 18 -6.22 12.67 -7.58
N LYS A 19 -5.83 12.83 -6.31
CA LYS A 19 -4.43 12.72 -5.90
C LYS A 19 -3.92 11.29 -6.07
N ALA A 20 -4.69 10.31 -5.59
CA ALA A 20 -4.34 8.90 -5.73
C ALA A 20 -4.23 8.48 -7.20
N GLU A 21 -5.16 8.91 -8.05
CA GLU A 21 -5.14 8.65 -9.50
C GLU A 21 -3.86 9.15 -10.18
N LYS A 22 -3.36 10.34 -9.83
CA LYS A 22 -2.08 10.85 -10.35
C LYS A 22 -0.89 10.00 -9.92
N ILE A 23 -0.92 9.47 -8.70
CA ILE A 23 0.14 8.59 -8.19
C ILE A 23 0.10 7.26 -8.95
N PHE A 24 -1.07 6.64 -9.08
CA PHE A 24 -1.24 5.38 -9.81
C PHE A 24 -0.86 5.52 -11.29
N ALA A 25 -1.22 6.63 -11.94
CA ALA A 25 -0.84 6.89 -13.33
C ALA A 25 0.68 6.94 -13.52
N ARG A 26 1.44 7.52 -12.56
CA ARG A 26 2.91 7.51 -12.59
C ARG A 26 3.50 6.11 -12.42
N LEU A 27 2.75 5.19 -11.81
CA LEU A 27 3.09 3.78 -11.66
C LEU A 27 2.56 2.91 -12.81
N GLY A 28 1.90 3.50 -13.83
CA GLY A 28 1.31 2.76 -14.94
C GLY A 28 0.00 2.04 -14.60
N LEU A 29 -0.66 2.41 -13.50
CA LEU A 29 -1.87 1.77 -12.98
C LEU A 29 -3.10 2.66 -13.11
N LYS A 30 -4.24 2.06 -13.47
CA LYS A 30 -5.56 2.68 -13.29
C LYS A 30 -6.02 2.54 -11.84
N MET A 31 -7.00 3.36 -11.46
CA MET A 31 -7.65 3.24 -10.15
C MET A 31 -8.20 1.82 -9.90
N SER A 32 -8.81 1.20 -10.91
CA SER A 32 -9.31 -0.19 -10.82
C SER A 32 -8.22 -1.19 -10.51
N ASP A 33 -7.04 -1.02 -11.11
CA ASP A 33 -5.92 -1.94 -10.95
C ASP A 33 -5.41 -1.88 -9.50
N ALA A 34 -5.26 -0.65 -8.97
CA ALA A 34 -4.89 -0.44 -7.57
C ALA A 34 -5.90 -1.05 -6.58
N ILE A 35 -7.20 -0.93 -6.85
CA ILE A 35 -8.25 -1.54 -6.01
C ILE A 35 -8.21 -3.07 -6.07
N ASN A 36 -8.02 -3.64 -7.27
CA ASN A 36 -7.89 -5.10 -7.41
C ASN A 36 -6.64 -5.61 -6.68
N ILE A 37 -5.50 -4.92 -6.81
CA ILE A 37 -4.28 -5.25 -6.07
C ILE A 37 -4.54 -5.23 -4.55
N PHE A 38 -5.21 -4.19 -4.04
CA PHE A 38 -5.56 -4.11 -2.62
C PHE A 38 -6.38 -5.31 -2.17
N ILE A 39 -7.43 -5.67 -2.91
CA ILE A 39 -8.29 -6.83 -2.59
C ILE A 39 -7.50 -8.13 -2.63
N SER A 40 -6.66 -8.34 -3.65
CA SER A 40 -5.77 -9.51 -3.74
C SER A 40 -4.82 -9.60 -2.56
N GLN A 41 -4.31 -8.48 -2.05
CA GLN A 41 -3.45 -8.49 -0.87
C GLN A 41 -4.21 -8.82 0.41
N VAL A 42 -5.44 -8.33 0.56
CA VAL A 42 -6.30 -8.68 1.71
C VAL A 42 -6.59 -10.18 1.72
N ASP A 43 -6.95 -10.74 0.56
CA ASP A 43 -7.24 -12.17 0.42
C ASP A 43 -6.00 -13.03 0.70
N LEU A 44 -4.85 -12.67 0.12
CA LEU A 44 -3.60 -13.39 0.30
C LEU A 44 -3.09 -13.40 1.74
N ARG A 45 -3.27 -12.29 2.47
CA ARG A 45 -2.71 -12.12 3.82
C ARG A 45 -3.68 -12.52 4.93
N GLY A 46 -4.98 -12.53 4.64
CA GLY A 46 -6.01 -12.61 5.67
C GLY A 46 -6.05 -11.38 6.60
N ASP A 47 -5.44 -10.27 6.18
CA ASP A 47 -5.32 -9.02 6.93
C ASP A 47 -5.11 -7.83 5.98
N LEU A 48 -5.13 -6.61 6.49
CA LEU A 48 -4.88 -5.42 5.69
C LEU A 48 -3.42 -5.35 5.20
N PRO A 49 -3.17 -4.87 3.97
CA PRO A 49 -1.83 -4.76 3.40
C PRO A 49 -0.99 -3.61 3.98
N PHE A 50 -1.40 -3.04 5.11
CA PHE A 50 -0.72 -1.99 5.83
C PHE A 50 -1.11 -2.06 7.31
N SER A 51 -0.20 -1.61 8.18
CA SER A 51 -0.46 -1.56 9.62
C SER A 51 -1.56 -0.54 9.94
N VAL A 52 -2.62 -0.97 10.63
CA VAL A 52 -3.68 -0.10 11.13
C VAL A 52 -3.41 0.23 12.58
N THR A 53 -2.89 1.43 12.81
CA THR A 53 -2.54 1.92 14.15
C THR A 53 -2.78 3.42 14.26
N THR A 54 -3.16 3.88 15.46
CA THR A 54 -3.16 5.31 15.81
C THR A 54 -1.79 5.80 16.27
N LYS A 55 -0.83 4.89 16.44
CA LYS A 55 0.56 5.12 16.80
C LYS A 55 1.45 4.60 15.67
N PRO A 56 1.53 5.31 14.52
CA PRO A 56 2.40 4.88 13.44
C PRO A 56 3.83 4.84 13.96
N GLU A 57 4.53 3.76 13.64
CA GLU A 57 5.96 3.68 13.92
C GLU A 57 6.67 4.78 13.12
N ARG A 58 7.58 5.50 13.78
CA ARG A 58 8.32 6.57 13.14
C ARG A 58 9.17 5.94 12.03
N LEU A 59 9.01 6.43 10.80
CA LEU A 59 9.96 6.11 9.74
C LEU A 59 11.35 6.51 10.23
N MET A 60 12.25 5.54 10.30
CA MET A 60 13.63 5.77 10.69
C MET A 60 14.27 6.75 9.70
N SER A 61 15.16 7.61 10.17
CA SER A 61 16.00 8.37 9.25
C SER A 61 16.95 7.43 8.52
N ASP A 62 17.47 7.87 7.37
CA ASP A 62 18.48 7.11 6.62
C ASP A 62 19.69 6.76 7.49
N GLU A 63 20.08 7.65 8.41
CA GLU A 63 21.16 7.42 9.38
C GLU A 63 20.80 6.36 10.43
N GLU A 64 19.58 6.40 10.98
CA GLU A 64 19.07 5.42 11.94
C GLU A 64 18.98 4.03 11.27
N GLN A 65 18.49 3.97 10.04
CA GLN A 65 18.42 2.74 9.26
C GLN A 65 19.82 2.20 8.94
N GLY A 66 20.77 3.05 8.54
CA GLY A 66 22.15 2.66 8.25
C GLY A 66 22.86 2.03 9.45
N LYS A 67 22.65 2.57 10.66
CA LYS A 67 23.19 1.99 11.91
C LYS A 67 22.68 0.57 12.17
N ILE A 68 21.37 0.35 12.03
CA ILE A 68 20.76 -0.96 12.24
C ILE A 68 21.29 -1.98 11.22
N TRP A 69 21.49 -1.56 9.97
CA TRP A 69 22.03 -2.44 8.94
C TRP A 69 23.49 -2.82 9.23
N ASN A 70 24.33 -1.86 9.64
CA ASN A 70 25.71 -2.13 10.03
C ASN A 70 25.80 -3.03 11.27
N GLU A 71 24.92 -2.84 12.25
CA GLU A 71 24.85 -3.70 13.45
C GLU A 71 24.38 -5.12 13.13
N ALA A 72 23.43 -5.28 12.20
CA ALA A 72 22.85 -6.58 11.86
C ALA A 72 23.68 -7.40 10.87
N LEU A 73 24.36 -6.75 9.93
CA LEU A 73 25.04 -7.40 8.80
C LEU A 73 26.57 -7.22 8.81
N GLY A 74 27.11 -6.43 9.74
CA GLY A 74 28.51 -6.01 9.75
C GLY A 74 28.75 -4.75 8.91
N GLU A 75 29.93 -4.16 9.04
CA GLU A 75 30.32 -3.01 8.20
C GLU A 75 30.44 -3.45 6.73
N TYR A 76 29.77 -2.71 5.85
CA TYR A 76 29.99 -2.78 4.39
C TYR A 76 31.17 -1.90 3.97
#